data_AF-A0A183U4A7-F1
#
_entry.id   AF-A0A183U4A7-F1
#
_cell.length_a   1.000
_cell.length_b   1.000
_cell.length_c   1.000
_cell.angle_alpha   90.00
_cell.angle_beta   90.00
_cell.angle_gamma   90.00
#
_symmetry.space_group_name_H-M   'P 1'
#
loop_
_entity.id
_entity.type
_entity.pdbx_description
1 polymer ?
#
loop_
_entity_poly.entity_id
_entity_poly.type
_entity_poly.pdbx_seq_one_letter_code
_entity_poly.pdbx_strand_id
1 'polypeptide(L)'
;MKTLTEMLTEREAIAQLCETILDEGTEHWGVKVERVEVKDIRLPQQLTRAMAAEAEAAREARAKVVAAEGEQKASRALKEAADVIQSNPVALQLRHLQALNSIAYVFSV
;
A
#
# COMPACT_ATOMS: atom_id res chain seq x y z
N MET A 1 17.63 -11.75 -3.35
CA MET A 1 17.76 -11.20 -4.71
C MET A 1 17.14 -9.81 -4.65
N LYS A 2 17.96 -8.76 -4.67
CA LYS A 2 17.47 -7.38 -4.57
C LYS A 2 16.56 -7.10 -5.77
N THR A 3 15.29 -6.80 -5.53
CA THR A 3 14.31 -6.57 -6.60
C THR A 3 14.54 -5.17 -7.18
N LEU A 4 14.34 -5.00 -8.48
CA LEU A 4 14.64 -3.75 -9.19
C LEU A 4 13.87 -2.51 -8.66
N THR A 5 12.82 -2.74 -7.85
CA THR A 5 12.15 -1.73 -7.04
C THR A 5 13.10 -1.07 -6.04
N GLU A 6 14.01 -1.83 -5.42
CA GLU A 6 15.09 -1.29 -4.61
C GLU A 6 16.01 -0.42 -5.47
N MET A 7 16.41 -0.85 -6.67
CA MET A 7 17.27 -0.04 -7.57
C MET A 7 16.66 1.30 -8.01
N LEU A 8 15.33 1.37 -8.17
CA LEU A 8 14.61 2.61 -8.47
C LEU A 8 14.47 3.53 -7.24
N THR A 9 14.37 2.94 -6.05
CA THR A 9 14.36 3.67 -4.76
C THR A 9 15.78 4.08 -4.34
N GLU A 10 16.79 3.38 -4.84
CA GLU A 10 18.23 3.55 -4.62
C GLU A 10 18.86 4.59 -5.56
N ARG A 11 18.09 5.47 -6.23
CA ARG A 11 18.67 6.50 -7.11
C ARG A 11 19.74 7.33 -6.38
N GLU A 12 19.48 7.71 -5.13
CA GLU A 12 20.48 8.33 -4.25
C GLU A 12 21.68 7.41 -3.99
N ALA A 13 21.45 6.14 -3.68
CA ALA A 13 22.51 5.19 -3.34
C ALA A 13 23.42 4.88 -4.54
N ILE A 14 22.86 4.78 -5.74
CA ILE A 14 23.60 4.62 -7.00
C ILE A 14 24.40 5.89 -7.29
N ALA A 15 23.80 7.07 -7.11
CA ALA A 15 24.50 8.34 -7.30
C ALA A 15 25.70 8.48 -6.36
N GLN A 16 25.53 8.15 -5.07
CA GLN A 16 26.61 8.13 -4.08
C GLN A 16 27.71 7.13 -4.43
N LEU A 17 27.34 5.91 -4.84
CA LEU A 17 28.31 4.89 -5.22
C LEU A 17 29.11 5.30 -6.47
N CYS A 18 28.46 5.93 -7.46
CA CYS A 18 29.13 6.51 -8.61
C CYS A 18 30.03 7.69 -8.23
N GLU A 19 29.62 8.55 -7.30
CA GLU A 19 30.43 9.67 -6.79
C GLU A 19 31.73 9.15 -6.17
N THR A 20 31.65 8.15 -5.29
CA THR A 20 32.84 7.54 -4.67
C THR A 20 33.80 6.96 -5.71
N ILE A 21 33.30 6.17 -6.66
CA ILE A 21 34.13 5.55 -7.70
C ILE A 21 34.78 6.60 -8.60
N LEU A 22 34.04 7.65 -8.96
CA LEU A 22 34.56 8.71 -9.82
C LEU A 22 35.58 9.57 -9.10
N ASP A 23 35.34 9.93 -7.83
CA ASP A 23 36.27 10.74 -7.04
C ASP A 23 37.61 10.02 -6.84
N GLU A 24 37.58 8.73 -6.45
CA GLU A 24 38.77 7.87 -6.35
C GLU A 24 39.52 7.77 -7.70
N GLY A 25 38.77 7.65 -8.80
CA GLY A 25 39.32 7.56 -10.14
C GLY A 25 39.88 8.87 -10.69
N THR A 26 39.40 10.03 -10.24
CA THR A 26 39.84 11.35 -10.73
C THR A 26 40.89 12.01 -9.84
N GLU A 27 41.13 11.49 -8.63
CA GLU A 27 42.10 12.02 -7.67
C GLU A 27 43.51 12.10 -8.28
N HIS A 28 43.94 11.10 -9.06
CA HIS A 28 45.24 11.09 -9.73
C HIS A 28 45.42 12.17 -10.82
N TRP A 29 44.33 12.80 -11.25
CA TRP A 29 44.31 13.89 -12.23
C TRP A 29 44.13 15.26 -11.57
N GLY A 30 44.02 15.31 -10.24
CA GLY A 30 43.79 16.55 -9.48
C GLY A 30 42.40 17.14 -9.69
N VAL A 31 41.43 16.34 -10.13
CA VAL A 31 40.04 16.77 -10.35
C VAL A 31 39.19 16.24 -9.20
N LYS A 32 38.46 17.12 -8.53
CA LYS A 32 37.52 16.80 -7.45
C LYS A 32 36.10 16.73 -7.99
N VAL A 33 35.38 15.65 -7.69
CA VAL A 33 33.97 15.50 -8.09
C VAL A 33 33.08 16.10 -7.01
N GLU A 34 32.29 17.13 -7.34
CA GLU A 34 31.42 17.81 -6.37
C GLU A 34 29.99 17.22 -6.28
N ARG A 35 29.46 16.69 -7.39
CA ARG A 35 28.13 16.07 -7.42
C ARG A 35 27.97 15.17 -8.63
N VAL A 36 27.45 13.97 -8.41
CA VAL A 36 27.00 13.07 -9.48
C VAL A 36 25.48 12.99 -9.46
N GLU A 37 24.87 13.22 -10.62
CA GLU A 37 23.41 13.11 -10.77
C GLU A 37 23.11 12.14 -11.91
N VAL A 38 22.39 11.07 -11.59
CA VAL A 38 21.85 10.17 -12.61
C VAL A 38 20.83 10.96 -13.43
N LYS A 39 20.86 10.92 -14.76
CA LYS A 39 19.84 11.57 -15.60
C LYS A 39 18.71 10.62 -15.97
N ASP A 40 19.03 9.59 -16.75
CA ASP A 40 18.05 8.62 -17.24
C ASP A 40 18.53 7.18 -17.03
N ILE A 41 17.66 6.33 -16.48
CA ILE A 41 17.86 4.87 -16.43
C ILE A 41 16.91 4.26 -17.45
N ARG A 42 17.45 3.67 -18.51
CA ARG A 42 16.65 2.98 -19.53
C ARG A 42 16.63 1.48 -19.25
N LEU A 43 15.47 0.98 -18.86
CA LEU A 43 15.24 -0.44 -18.66
C LEU A 43 14.78 -1.11 -19.96
N PRO A 44 15.23 -2.33 -20.26
CA PRO A 44 14.71 -3.09 -21.39
C PRO A 44 13.20 -3.31 -21.25
N GLN A 45 12.44 -3.10 -22.34
CA GLN A 45 10.97 -3.15 -22.32
C GLN A 45 10.41 -4.48 -21.79
N GLN A 46 11.10 -5.59 -22.04
CA GLN A 46 10.72 -6.92 -21.54
C GLN A 46 10.74 -6.98 -20.00
N LEU A 47 11.74 -6.36 -19.38
CA LEU A 47 11.94 -6.39 -17.93
C LEU A 47 10.88 -5.51 -17.24
N THR A 48 10.60 -4.32 -17.81
CA THR A 48 9.52 -3.44 -17.33
C THR A 48 8.16 -4.14 -17.35
N ARG A 49 7.86 -4.90 -18.40
CA ARG A 49 6.59 -5.66 -18.51
C ARG A 49 6.50 -6.78 -17.48
N ALA A 50 7.57 -7.55 -17.31
CA ALA A 50 7.60 -8.62 -16.31
C ALA A 50 7.41 -8.08 -14.89
N MET A 51 8.06 -6.96 -14.58
CA MET A 51 7.91 -6.29 -13.28
C MET A 51 6.52 -5.72 -13.05
N ALA A 52 5.92 -5.10 -14.07
CA ALA A 52 4.55 -4.59 -13.95
C ALA A 52 3.57 -5.74 -13.65
N ALA A 53 3.74 -6.89 -14.29
CA ALA A 53 2.94 -8.08 -14.03
C ALA A 53 3.16 -8.64 -12.62
N GLU A 54 4.41 -8.72 -12.16
CA GLU A 54 4.74 -9.17 -10.80
C GLU A 54 4.18 -8.22 -9.72
N ALA A 55 4.35 -6.91 -9.94
CA ALA A 55 3.84 -5.88 -9.03
C ALA A 55 2.31 -5.91 -8.94
N GLU A 56 1.62 -6.10 -10.06
CA GLU A 56 0.16 -6.23 -10.08
C GLU A 56 -0.29 -7.51 -9.37
N ALA A 57 0.35 -8.65 -9.62
CA ALA A 57 0.05 -9.91 -8.93
C ALA A 57 0.25 -9.78 -7.40
N ALA A 58 1.33 -9.14 -6.97
CA ALA A 58 1.61 -8.88 -5.56
C ALA A 58 0.60 -7.90 -4.95
N ARG A 59 0.09 -6.94 -5.72
CA ARG A 59 -0.96 -6.02 -5.29
C ARG A 59 -2.30 -6.72 -5.15
N GLU A 60 -2.71 -7.52 -6.14
CA GLU A 60 -3.94 -8.31 -6.09
C GLU A 60 -3.93 -9.31 -4.93
N ALA A 61 -2.81 -10.00 -4.72
CA ALA A 61 -2.66 -10.93 -3.61
C ALA A 61 -2.85 -10.22 -2.26
N ARG A 62 -2.21 -9.06 -2.07
CA ARG A 62 -2.39 -8.23 -0.85
C ARG A 62 -3.81 -7.74 -0.70
N ALA A 63 -4.46 -7.31 -1.78
CA ALA A 63 -5.85 -6.87 -1.75
C ALA A 63 -6.79 -8.00 -1.28
N LYS A 64 -6.59 -9.24 -1.75
CA LYS A 64 -7.37 -10.41 -1.30
C LYS A 64 -7.19 -10.70 0.19
N VAL A 65 -5.98 -10.61 0.71
CA VAL A 65 -5.71 -10.80 2.15
C VAL A 65 -6.45 -9.76 2.97
N VAL A 66 -6.32 -8.48 2.62
CA VAL A 66 -6.99 -7.38 3.31
C VAL A 66 -8.51 -7.52 3.26
N ALA A 67 -9.06 -7.93 2.12
CA ALA A 67 -10.49 -8.19 1.99
C ALA A 67 -10.97 -9.32 2.92
N ALA A 68 -10.24 -10.44 2.95
CA ALA A 68 -10.57 -11.57 3.81
C ALA A 68 -10.48 -11.22 5.31
N GLU A 69 -9.46 -10.47 5.71
CA GLU A 69 -9.33 -9.95 7.08
C GLU A 69 -10.46 -8.98 7.43
N GLY A 70 -10.83 -8.10 6.51
CA GLY A 70 -11.96 -7.19 6.65
C GLY A 70 -13.29 -7.94 6.84
N GLU A 71 -13.53 -8.98 6.03
CA GLU A 71 -14.72 -9.82 6.13
C GLU A 71 -14.77 -10.59 7.46
N GLN A 72 -13.63 -11.13 7.92
CA GLN A 72 -13.55 -11.80 9.21
C GLN A 72 -13.86 -10.83 10.36
N LYS A 73 -13.30 -9.62 10.32
CA LYS A 73 -13.54 -8.60 11.34
C LYS A 73 -15.00 -8.16 11.37
N ALA A 74 -15.59 -7.94 10.19
CA ALA A 74 -17.01 -7.62 10.07
C ALA A 74 -17.91 -8.74 10.62
N SER A 75 -17.60 -9.99 10.28
CA SER A 75 -18.35 -11.16 10.76
C SER A 75 -18.31 -11.30 12.28
N ARG A 76 -17.14 -11.06 12.90
CA ARG A 76 -16.99 -11.06 14.36
C ARG A 76 -17.83 -9.97 15.02
N ALA A 77 -17.76 -8.74 14.50
CA ALA A 77 -18.54 -7.63 15.03
C ALA A 77 -20.07 -7.89 14.92
N LEU A 78 -20.52 -8.47 13.82
CA LEU A 78 -21.92 -8.85 13.63
C LEU A 78 -22.36 -9.95 14.60
N LYS A 79 -21.51 -10.95 14.85
CA LYS A 79 -21.77 -11.99 15.85
C LYS A 79 -21.90 -11.38 17.25
N GLU A 80 -20.96 -10.53 17.65
CA GLU A 80 -21.01 -9.87 18.95
C GLU A 80 -22.29 -9.03 19.10
N ALA A 81 -22.68 -8.29 18.07
CA ALA A 81 -23.94 -7.55 18.07
C ALA A 81 -25.16 -8.48 18.20
N ALA A 82 -25.16 -9.63 17.53
CA ALA A 82 -26.24 -10.62 17.62
C ALA A 82 -26.32 -11.25 19.02
N ASP A 83 -25.18 -11.60 19.62
CA ASP A 83 -25.09 -12.15 20.98
C ASP A 83 -25.63 -11.13 22.01
N VAL A 84 -25.29 -9.84 21.86
CA VAL A 84 -25.82 -8.76 22.69
C VAL A 84 -27.34 -8.62 22.53
N ILE A 85 -27.85 -8.62 21.30
CA ILE A 85 -29.30 -8.57 21.03
C ILE A 85 -30.03 -9.77 21.64
N GLN A 86 -29.45 -10.97 21.55
CA GLN A 86 -30.02 -12.18 22.14
C GLN A 86 -30.10 -12.07 23.67
N SER A 87 -29.04 -11.55 24.30
CA SER A 87 -29.01 -11.36 25.75
C SER A 87 -29.98 -10.28 26.25
N ASN A 88 -30.39 -9.35 25.39
CA ASN A 88 -31.20 -8.20 25.77
C ASN A 88 -32.30 -7.93 24.72
N PRO A 89 -33.47 -8.59 24.81
CA PRO A 89 -34.53 -8.51 23.80
C PRO A 89 -35.06 -7.08 23.55
N VAL A 90 -34.97 -6.20 24.55
CA VAL A 90 -35.35 -4.79 24.45
C VAL A 90 -34.48 -4.03 23.44
N ALA A 91 -33.24 -4.47 23.21
CA ALA A 91 -32.33 -3.85 22.24
C ALA A 91 -32.86 -3.92 20.80
N LEU A 92 -33.51 -5.02 20.42
CA LEU A 92 -34.11 -5.17 19.10
C LEU A 92 -35.30 -4.20 18.92
N GLN A 93 -36.10 -4.03 19.96
CA GLN A 93 -37.24 -3.12 19.95
C GLN A 93 -36.79 -1.66 19.86
N LEU A 94 -35.72 -1.28 20.57
CA LEU A 94 -35.13 0.06 20.46
C LEU A 94 -34.57 0.32 19.05
N ARG A 95 -33.87 -0.66 18.47
CA ARG A 95 -33.37 -0.58 17.09
C ARG A 95 -34.49 -0.46 16.06
N HIS A 96 -35.61 -1.15 16.28
CA HIS A 96 -36.79 -1.03 15.42
C HIS A 96 -37.37 0.39 15.46
N LEU A 97 -37.53 0.98 16.65
CA LEU A 97 -37.99 2.36 16.80
C LEU A 97 -37.01 3.37 16.16
N GLN A 98 -35.70 3.17 16.30
CA GLN A 98 -34.69 4.00 15.65
C GLN A 98 -34.78 3.92 14.12
N ALA A 99 -34.96 2.73 13.56
CA ALA A 99 -35.12 2.54 12.12
C ALA A 99 -36.39 3.26 11.60
N LEU A 100 -37.52 3.13 12.31
CA LEU A 100 -38.75 3.86 11.97
C LEU A 100 -38.55 5.38 12.01
N ASN A 101 -37.84 5.89 13.02
CA ASN A 101 -37.52 7.32 13.11
C ASN A 101 -36.63 7.78 11.94
N SER A 102 -35.64 6.97 11.55
CA SER A 102 -34.77 7.29 10.40
C SER A 102 -35.55 7.35 9.08
N ILE A 103 -36.50 6.44 8.87
CA ILE A 103 -37.38 6.44 7.69
C ILE A 103 -38.31 7.66 7.71
N ALA A 104 -38.90 7.97 8.87
CA ALA A 104 -39.74 9.14 9.02
C ALA A 104 -38.99 10.44 8.72
N TYR A 105 -37.72 10.54 9.15
CA TYR A 105 -36.86 11.68 8.87
C TYR A 105 -36.54 11.80 7.37
N VAL A 106 -36.18 10.69 6.69
CA VAL A 106 -35.88 10.68 5.25
C VAL A 106 -37.08 11.08 4.40
N PHE A 107 -38.31 10.77 4.83
CA PHE A 107 -39.54 11.14 4.11
C PHE A 107 -40.03 12.57 4.41
N SER A 108 -39.45 13.22 5.42
CA SER A 108 -39.80 14.59 5.82
C SER A 108 -38.88 15.65 5.19
N VAL A 109 -37.91 15.23 4.37
CA VAL A 109 -36.96 16.06 3.61
C VAL A 109 -37.23 15.86 2.12
#